data_AF-A0A7C1PWY5-F1
#
_entry.id   AF-A0A7C1PWY5-F1
#
_cell.length_a   1.000
_cell.length_b   1.000
_cell.length_c   1.000
_cell.angle_alpha   90.00
_cell.angle_beta   90.00
_cell.angle_gamma   90.00
#
_symmetry.space_group_name_H-M   'P 1'
#
loop_
_entity.id
_entity.type
_entity.pdbx_description
1 polymer ?
#
loop_
_entity_poly.entity_id
_entity_poly.type
_entity_poly.pdbx_seq_one_letter_code
_entity_poly.pdbx_strand_id
1 'polypeptide(L)'
;MIRYFKVWKEAKEWARTGGQALFIPGFVCGSLSPTPRVFKGKRYGYLLDTDRARLVATAKKLGVNVIKVDRLGVEGQHINLCGRPLLRAEQEAGKLNGK
;
A
#
# COMPACT_ATOMS: atom_id res chain seq x y z
N MET A 1 -9.09 -0.75 -10.12
CA MET A 1 -9.83 -0.34 -8.90
C MET A 1 -9.11 -0.94 -7.70
N ILE A 2 -8.82 -0.15 -6.68
CA ILE A 2 -8.15 -0.62 -5.45
C ILE A 2 -9.21 -1.24 -4.52
N ARG A 3 -8.91 -2.36 -3.86
CA ARG A 3 -9.78 -2.96 -2.84
C ARG A 3 -9.12 -2.93 -1.47
N TYR A 4 -9.82 -2.46 -0.44
CA TYR A 4 -9.31 -2.43 0.92
C TYR A 4 -9.48 -3.77 1.65
N PHE A 5 -8.47 -4.15 2.43
CA PHE A 5 -8.47 -5.34 3.27
C PHE A 5 -7.96 -5.01 4.68
N LYS A 6 -8.60 -5.60 5.69
CA LYS A 6 -8.15 -5.53 7.10
C LYS A 6 -7.11 -6.60 7.43
N VAL A 7 -7.03 -7.67 6.65
CA VAL A 7 -6.17 -8.83 6.90
C VAL A 7 -5.11 -8.93 5.79
N TRP A 8 -3.83 -8.99 6.18
CA TRP A 8 -2.70 -9.08 5.23
C TRP A 8 -2.81 -10.29 4.29
N LYS A 9 -3.22 -11.45 4.83
CA LYS A 9 -3.37 -12.69 4.06
C LYS A 9 -4.38 -12.53 2.91
N GLU A 10 -5.53 -11.91 3.18
CA GLU A 10 -6.57 -11.66 2.18
C GLU A 10 -6.10 -10.66 1.11
N ALA A 11 -5.39 -9.60 1.54
CA ALA A 11 -4.84 -8.61 0.63
C ALA A 11 -3.85 -9.23 -0.37
N LYS A 12 -2.99 -10.13 0.11
CA LYS A 12 -2.06 -10.89 -0.74
C LYS A 12 -2.80 -11.81 -1.71
N GLU A 13 -3.81 -12.53 -1.23
CA GLU A 13 -4.57 -13.46 -2.06
C GLU A 13 -5.31 -12.73 -3.19
N TRP A 14 -5.91 -11.57 -2.89
CA TRP A 14 -6.51 -10.71 -3.92
C TRP A 14 -5.50 -10.17 -4.93
N ALA A 15 -4.31 -9.78 -4.47
CA ALA A 15 -3.24 -9.36 -5.39
C ALA A 15 -2.77 -10.52 -6.30
N ARG A 16 -2.78 -11.76 -5.77
CA ARG A 16 -2.41 -12.98 -6.50
C ARG A 16 -3.39 -13.32 -7.61
N THR A 17 -4.68 -13.04 -7.44
CA THR A 17 -5.70 -13.22 -8.49
C THR A 17 -5.69 -12.12 -9.56
N GLY A 18 -4.71 -11.21 -9.51
CA GLY A 18 -4.57 -10.11 -10.47
C GLY A 18 -5.30 -8.84 -10.05
N GLY A 19 -5.84 -8.77 -8.83
CA GLY A 19 -6.39 -7.55 -8.26
C GLY A 19 -5.32 -6.61 -7.69
N GLN A 20 -5.74 -5.39 -7.34
CA GLN A 20 -4.92 -4.45 -6.58
C GLN A 20 -5.51 -4.25 -5.19
N ALA A 21 -4.70 -4.44 -4.15
CA ALA A 21 -5.14 -4.42 -2.75
C ALA A 21 -4.50 -3.27 -1.97
N LEU A 22 -5.25 -2.71 -1.03
CA LEU A 22 -4.76 -1.80 0.00
C LEU A 22 -4.92 -2.48 1.36
N PHE A 23 -3.81 -2.70 2.06
CA PHE A 23 -3.79 -3.15 3.44
C PHE A 23 -3.24 -2.04 4.35
N ILE A 24 -3.89 -1.79 5.48
CA ILE A 24 -3.47 -0.77 6.44
C ILE A 24 -3.27 -1.46 7.80
N PRO A 25 -2.04 -1.54 8.30
CA PRO A 25 -1.75 -2.09 9.63
C PRO A 25 -2.44 -1.30 10.74
N GLY A 26 -2.82 -1.98 11.82
CA GLY A 26 -3.39 -1.36 13.03
C GLY A 26 -2.37 -0.61 13.90
N PHE A 27 -1.12 -0.49 13.45
CA PHE A 27 -0.02 0.14 14.18
C PHE A 27 0.70 1.16 13.30
N VAL A 28 1.36 2.15 13.92
CA VAL A 28 2.21 3.11 13.23
C VAL A 28 3.58 2.52 12.91
N CYS A 29 4.27 3.05 11.91
CA CYS A 29 5.59 2.54 11.57
C CYS A 29 6.57 2.82 12.72
N GLY A 30 7.16 1.74 13.27
CA GLY A 30 8.07 1.81 14.41
C GLY A 30 9.33 2.64 14.13
N SER A 31 9.91 3.17 15.20
CA SER A 31 11.11 4.01 15.18
C SER A 31 12.44 3.22 15.11
N LEU A 32 12.40 1.90 15.36
CA LEU A 32 13.54 1.05 15.75
C LEU A 32 14.26 0.25 14.63
N SER A 33 14.10 0.58 13.35
CA SER A 33 14.78 -0.13 12.24
C SER A 33 15.00 0.84 11.06
N PRO A 34 15.63 0.48 9.92
CA PRO A 34 15.99 1.43 8.84
C PRO A 34 14.76 1.93 8.04
N THR A 35 13.63 2.11 8.71
CA THR A 35 12.46 2.84 8.26
C THR A 35 12.86 4.27 7.89
N PRO A 36 12.64 4.71 6.63
CA PRO A 36 12.88 6.08 6.23
C PRO A 36 12.13 7.07 7.13
N ARG A 37 12.75 8.21 7.47
CA ARG A 37 12.19 9.21 8.40
C ARG A 37 10.74 9.61 8.09
N VAL A 38 10.36 9.60 6.81
CA VAL A 38 9.00 9.97 6.38
C VAL A 38 7.90 9.06 6.94
N PHE A 39 8.22 7.80 7.28
CA PHE A 39 7.27 6.82 7.82
C PHE A 39 7.27 6.75 9.35
N LYS A 40 8.35 7.16 10.03
CA LYS A 40 8.51 7.00 11.49
C LYS A 40 7.38 7.67 12.27
N GLY A 41 6.72 6.90 13.15
CA GLY A 41 5.61 7.38 13.96
C GLY A 41 4.34 7.71 13.18
N LYS A 42 4.31 7.46 11.87
CA LYS A 42 3.16 7.74 11.03
C LYS A 42 2.38 6.47 10.71
N ARG A 43 1.09 6.67 10.52
CA ARG A 43 0.23 5.70 9.89
C ARG A 43 0.66 5.48 8.43
N TYR A 44 0.65 4.23 8.02
CA TYR A 44 1.11 3.80 6.71
C TYR A 44 0.21 2.68 6.18
N GLY A 45 0.32 2.38 4.90
CA GLY A 45 -0.39 1.29 4.25
C GLY A 45 0.45 0.65 3.16
N TYR A 46 0.03 -0.53 2.74
CA TYR A 46 0.66 -1.33 1.72
C TYR A 46 -0.27 -1.38 0.51
N LEU A 47 0.19 -0.88 -0.63
CA LEU A 47 -0.46 -1.09 -1.92
C LEU A 47 0.16 -2.34 -2.55
N LEU A 48 -0.62 -3.40 -2.72
CA LEU A 48 -0.16 -4.67 -3.26
C LEU A 48 -0.68 -4.87 -4.68
N ASP A 49 0.20 -5.38 -5.53
CA ASP A 49 -0.11 -5.82 -6.88
C ASP A 49 1.03 -6.73 -7.39
N THR A 50 0.66 -7.84 -8.04
CA THR A 50 1.62 -8.74 -8.69
C THR A 50 2.13 -8.16 -10.00
N ASP A 51 1.33 -7.35 -10.70
CA ASP A 51 1.77 -6.58 -11.86
C ASP A 51 2.53 -5.34 -11.41
N ARG A 52 3.85 -5.37 -11.59
CA ARG A 52 4.75 -4.26 -11.24
C ARG A 52 4.43 -2.98 -12.00
N ALA A 53 4.13 -3.07 -13.29
CA ALA A 53 3.88 -1.89 -14.12
C ALA A 53 2.62 -1.18 -13.64
N ARG A 54 1.56 -1.95 -13.36
CA ARG A 54 0.31 -1.44 -12.79
C ARG A 54 0.50 -0.91 -11.37
N LEU A 55 1.28 -1.58 -10.54
CA LEU A 55 1.61 -1.14 -9.18
C LEU A 55 2.25 0.25 -9.18
N VAL A 56 3.28 0.43 -10.02
CA VAL A 56 4.01 1.69 -10.16
C VAL A 56 3.12 2.78 -10.75
N ALA A 57 2.31 2.45 -11.76
CA ALA A 57 1.38 3.39 -12.37
C ALA A 57 0.37 3.90 -11.34
N THR A 58 -0.23 3.02 -10.52
CA THR A 58 -1.14 3.45 -9.46
C THR A 58 -0.41 4.28 -8.41
N ALA A 59 0.75 3.86 -7.92
CA ALA A 59 1.49 4.62 -6.91
C ALA A 59 1.84 6.05 -7.38
N LYS A 60 2.22 6.21 -8.65
CA LYS A 60 2.44 7.54 -9.25
C LYS A 60 1.15 8.37 -9.30
N LYS A 61 0.01 7.78 -9.69
CA LYS A 61 -1.30 8.46 -9.67
C LYS A 61 -1.70 8.93 -8.26
N LEU A 62 -1.40 8.12 -7.25
CA LEU A 62 -1.61 8.46 -5.84
C LEU A 62 -0.67 9.58 -5.35
N GLY A 63 0.37 9.93 -6.11
CA GLY A 63 1.33 10.99 -5.78
C GLY A 63 2.56 10.51 -5.02
N VAL A 64 2.92 9.22 -5.15
CA VAL A 64 4.20 8.70 -4.64
C VAL A 64 5.33 9.14 -5.57
N ASN A 65 6.27 9.92 -5.03
CA ASN A 65 7.42 10.43 -5.80
C ASN A 65 8.62 9.46 -5.80
N VAL A 66 8.77 8.67 -4.73
CA VAL A 66 9.90 7.74 -4.57
C VAL A 66 9.35 6.35 -4.35
N ILE A 67 9.63 5.46 -5.29
CA ILE A 67 9.22 4.06 -5.24
C ILE A 67 10.50 3.22 -5.11
N LYS A 68 10.69 2.60 -3.93
CA LYS A 68 11.71 1.57 -3.73
C LYS A 68 11.02 0.22 -3.69
N VAL A 69 11.36 -0.66 -4.64
CA VAL A 69 10.86 -2.05 -4.65
C VAL A 69 12.01 -2.95 -4.22
N ASP A 70 11.91 -3.50 -3.01
CA ASP A 70 12.98 -4.30 -2.39
C ASP A 70 12.89 -5.79 -2.76
N ARG A 71 11.73 -6.24 -3.28
CA ARG A 71 11.45 -7.62 -3.69
C ARG A 71 10.65 -7.63 -4.98
N LEU A 72 11.35 -7.78 -6.11
CA LEU A 72 10.76 -7.72 -7.45
C LEU A 72 10.08 -9.06 -7.80
N GLY A 73 8.82 -9.02 -8.22
CA GLY A 73 8.13 -10.15 -8.84
C GLY A 73 7.79 -11.34 -7.92
N VAL A 74 7.92 -11.19 -6.60
CA VAL A 74 7.59 -12.23 -5.62
C VAL A 74 6.30 -11.93 -4.88
N GLU A 75 5.73 -12.97 -4.26
CA GLU A 75 4.55 -12.85 -3.41
C GLU A 75 4.77 -11.80 -2.31
N GLY A 76 3.80 -10.89 -2.15
CA GLY A 76 3.89 -9.80 -1.18
C GLY A 76 4.66 -8.57 -1.67
N GLN A 77 4.95 -8.45 -2.98
CA GLN A 77 5.37 -7.20 -3.60
C GLN A 77 4.37 -6.08 -3.27
N HIS A 78 4.87 -4.97 -2.74
CA HIS A 78 4.04 -3.83 -2.37
C HIS A 78 4.82 -2.51 -2.42
N ILE A 79 4.07 -1.41 -2.45
CA ILE A 79 4.58 -0.06 -2.23
C ILE A 79 4.01 0.46 -0.90
N ASN A 80 4.90 0.97 -0.06
CA ASN A 80 4.50 1.64 1.18
C ASN A 80 3.94 3.03 0.89
N LEU A 81 2.73 3.28 1.37
CA LEU A 81 2.05 4.57 1.30
C LEU A 81 2.01 5.20 2.69
N CYS A 82 2.25 6.51 2.77
CA CYS A 82 2.01 7.30 3.96
C CYS A 82 1.53 8.70 3.57
N GLY A 83 0.94 9.45 4.51
CA GLY A 83 0.46 10.81 4.25
C GLY A 83 -0.55 10.90 3.11
N ARG A 84 -0.40 11.89 2.21
CA ARG A 84 -1.35 12.16 1.11
C ARG A 84 -1.57 10.95 0.17
N PRO A 85 -0.53 10.22 -0.29
CA PRO A 85 -0.74 8.99 -1.07
C PRO A 85 -1.61 7.94 -0.38
N LEU A 86 -1.47 7.76 0.94
CA LEU A 86 -2.32 6.82 1.68
C LEU A 86 -3.77 7.28 1.72
N LEU A 87 -4.01 8.57 2.01
CA LEU A 87 -5.36 9.14 2.04
C LEU A 87 -6.09 8.97 0.71
N ARG A 88 -5.40 9.20 -0.42
CA ARG A 88 -5.96 9.00 -1.76
C ARG A 88 -6.27 7.53 -2.05
N ALA A 89 -5.39 6.62 -1.63
CA ALA A 89 -5.63 5.19 -1.81
C ALA A 89 -6.88 4.72 -1.04
N GLU A 90 -7.14 5.27 0.14
CA GLU A 90 -8.35 4.99 0.90
C GLU A 90 -9.62 5.52 0.22
N GLN A 91 -9.54 6.70 -0.40
CA GLN A 91 -10.63 7.26 -1.20
C GLN A 91 -10.93 6.36 -2.40
N GLU A 92 -9.91 5.97 -3.17
CA GLU A 92 -10.06 5.06 -4.32
C GLU A 92 -10.55 3.67 -3.93
N ALA A 93 -10.20 3.19 -2.74
CA ALA A 93 -10.68 1.92 -2.21
C ALA A 93 -12.10 1.95 -1.63
N GLY A 94 -12.77 3.11 -1.67
CA GLY A 94 -14.11 3.29 -1.10
C GLY A 94 -14.15 3.17 0.42
N LYS A 95 -13.01 3.25 1.10
CA LYS A 95 -12.93 3.15 2.57
C LYS A 95 -13.50 4.40 3.26
N LEU A 96 -13.65 5.51 2.53
CA LEU A 96 -14.26 6.76 3.02
C LEU A 96 -15.77 6.85 2.74
N ASN A 97 -16.51 5.76 2.99
CA ASN A 97 -17.97 5.78 3.15
C ASN A 97 -18.39 5.01 4.42
N GLY A 98 -17.71 5.28 5.52
CA GLY A 98 -18.25 5.03 6.86
C GLY A 98 -18.79 6.35 7.39
N LYS A 99 -20.11 6.54 7.28
CA LYS A 99 -20.83 7.43 8.20
C LYS A 99 -20.56 7.00 9.65
#